data_AF-A0A317CQR8-F1
#
_entry.id   AF-A0A317CQR8-F1
#
_cell.length_a   1.000
_cell.length_b   1.000
_cell.length_c   1.000
_cell.angle_alpha   90.00
_cell.angle_beta   90.00
_cell.angle_gamma   90.00
#
_symmetry.space_group_name_H-M   'P 1'
#
loop_
_entity.id
_entity.type
_entity.pdbx_description
1 polymer ?
#
loop_
_entity_poly.entity_id
_entity_poly.type
_entity_poly.pdbx_seq_one_letter_code
_entity_poly.pdbx_strand_id
1 'polypeptide(L)'
;MIQAKFYETYYFCNIIRNILHDQFSYLVNLNEFYGDGAYINLVGPFDRYSSLHQFIEFIVDDVFYENASSVDLDKRKNNLERLSSLPTALRGDEYRQLPIELALEFHNIKHESFEAYLVGKSKDFLSCDEDDIYDYMAELRFTGEYEALIDQTVKEVFHVLYQNRELMLLFNDMVSRNIEYQVEDGIPDSVSKLFKKNGTLLRKTIPKWVQRAVFFRDRGRCVLCDKDLSGLINLENYDHIVPLARHGLNDISNIQLLCRECNNKKRAGSPTTSNTYQSWYAYD
;
A
#
# COMPACT_ATOMS: atom_id res chain seq x y z
N MET A 1 -12.46 -9.32 -9.13
CA MET A 1 -11.99 -8.63 -10.34
C MET A 1 -11.93 -7.17 -9.98
N ILE A 2 -10.81 -6.49 -10.23
CA ILE A 2 -10.69 -5.05 -9.98
C ILE A 2 -10.89 -4.32 -11.30
N GLN A 3 -11.60 -3.19 -11.27
CA GLN A 3 -11.62 -2.24 -12.38
C GLN A 3 -10.64 -1.13 -12.02
N ALA A 4 -9.36 -1.33 -12.36
CA ALA A 4 -8.34 -0.34 -12.08
C ALA A 4 -8.46 0.84 -13.06
N LYS A 5 -8.48 2.06 -12.54
CA LYS A 5 -8.51 3.31 -13.30
C LYS A 5 -7.14 4.01 -13.32
N PHE A 6 -6.29 3.71 -12.35
CA PHE A 6 -4.91 4.14 -12.24
C PHE A 6 -4.71 5.66 -12.02
N TYR A 7 -5.52 6.28 -11.16
CA TYR A 7 -5.31 7.69 -10.79
C TYR A 7 -4.07 7.81 -9.90
N GLU A 8 -3.04 8.50 -10.39
CA GLU A 8 -1.77 8.72 -9.67
C GLU A 8 -1.13 7.45 -9.08
N THR A 9 -1.55 6.25 -9.50
CA THR A 9 -1.13 4.97 -8.89
C THR A 9 0.38 4.80 -8.96
N TYR A 10 0.99 5.21 -10.08
CA TYR A 10 2.44 5.13 -10.26
C TYR A 10 3.21 6.15 -9.42
N TYR A 11 2.59 7.28 -9.07
CA TYR A 11 3.14 8.24 -8.11
C TYR A 11 3.23 7.60 -6.72
N PHE A 12 2.14 7.01 -6.22
CA PHE A 12 2.17 6.24 -4.96
C PHE A 12 3.15 5.07 -5.00
N CYS A 13 3.20 4.32 -6.12
CA CYS A 13 4.19 3.24 -6.29
C CYS A 13 5.63 3.76 -6.17
N ASN A 14 5.91 4.95 -6.68
CA ASN A 14 7.24 5.55 -6.62
C ASN A 14 7.58 6.03 -5.19
N ILE A 15 6.62 6.61 -4.46
CA ILE A 15 6.80 6.96 -3.04
C ILE A 15 7.15 5.70 -2.24
N ILE A 16 6.32 4.66 -2.36
CA ILE A 16 6.53 3.39 -1.65
C ILE A 16 7.90 2.79 -1.99
N ARG A 17 8.29 2.80 -3.27
CA ARG A 17 9.62 2.36 -3.70
C ARG A 17 10.72 3.18 -3.00
N ASN A 18 10.62 4.51 -3.00
CA ASN A 18 11.64 5.36 -2.39
C ASN A 18 11.76 5.09 -0.88
N ILE A 19 10.64 4.97 -0.17
CA ILE A 19 10.61 4.63 1.26
C ILE A 19 11.28 3.28 1.53
N LEU A 20 10.94 2.25 0.74
CA LEU A 20 11.50 0.91 0.94
C LEU A 20 12.99 0.81 0.61
N HIS A 21 13.50 1.65 -0.29
CA HIS A 21 14.94 1.71 -0.61
C HIS A 21 15.74 2.58 0.36
N ASP A 22 15.12 3.62 0.94
CA ASP A 22 15.77 4.57 1.84
C ASP A 22 15.06 4.66 3.20
N GLN A 23 14.89 3.51 3.85
CA GLN A 23 14.10 3.37 5.09
C GLN A 23 14.63 4.25 6.24
N PHE A 24 15.91 4.60 6.23
CA PHE A 24 16.51 5.43 7.28
C PHE A 24 15.97 6.86 7.25
N SER A 25 15.78 7.43 6.06
CA SER A 25 15.23 8.78 5.90
C SER A 25 13.77 8.90 6.34
N TYR A 26 13.06 7.77 6.41
CA TYR A 26 11.64 7.70 6.79
C TYR A 26 11.41 7.00 8.13
N LEU A 27 12.44 6.89 8.99
CA LEU A 27 12.37 6.07 10.21
C LEU A 27 11.23 6.48 11.16
N VAL A 28 10.94 7.78 11.28
CA VAL A 28 9.86 8.29 12.14
C VAL A 28 8.50 7.83 11.64
N ASN A 29 8.16 8.11 10.38
CA ASN A 29 6.91 7.66 9.76
C ASN A 29 6.79 6.12 9.78
N LEU A 30 7.88 5.39 9.52
CA LEU A 30 7.87 3.93 9.58
C LEU A 30 7.68 3.39 11.01
N ASN A 31 8.14 4.11 12.03
CA ASN A 31 7.86 3.75 13.42
C ASN A 31 6.38 3.89 13.75
N GLU A 32 5.65 4.84 13.17
CA GLU A 32 4.19 4.94 13.35
C GLU A 32 3.46 3.74 12.73
N PHE A 33 3.99 3.19 11.62
CA PHE A 33 3.38 2.04 10.95
C PHE A 33 3.55 0.71 11.71
N TYR A 34 4.76 0.40 12.19
CA TYR A 34 5.05 -0.91 12.81
C TYR A 34 5.55 -0.86 14.26
N GLY A 35 5.93 0.33 14.75
CA GLY A 35 6.58 0.52 16.03
C GLY A 35 5.59 0.53 17.19
N ASP A 36 6.11 0.66 18.41
CA ASP A 36 5.30 0.82 19.63
C ASP A 36 4.15 -0.21 19.76
N GLY A 37 4.42 -1.45 19.36
CA GLY A 37 3.44 -2.54 19.36
C GLY A 37 2.52 -2.61 18.14
N ALA A 38 2.54 -1.68 17.20
CA ALA A 38 1.70 -1.68 16.00
C ALA A 38 1.95 -2.90 15.08
N TYR A 39 3.13 -3.51 15.14
CA TYR A 39 3.46 -4.75 14.41
C TYR A 39 2.44 -5.88 14.64
N ILE A 40 1.69 -5.88 15.74
CA ILE A 40 0.65 -6.89 16.03
C ILE A 40 -0.45 -6.92 14.96
N ASN A 41 -0.68 -5.80 14.26
CA ASN A 41 -1.65 -5.71 13.17
C ASN A 41 -1.16 -6.40 11.88
N LEU A 42 0.15 -6.68 11.79
CA LEU A 42 0.80 -7.24 10.60
C LEU A 42 1.00 -8.75 10.67
N VAL A 43 0.91 -9.38 11.86
CA VAL A 43 1.28 -10.79 12.08
C VAL A 43 0.15 -11.79 11.80
N GLY A 44 -1.03 -11.29 11.43
CA GLY A 44 -2.17 -12.10 11.02
C GLY A 44 -1.83 -13.03 9.85
N PRO A 45 -2.16 -14.34 9.93
CA PRO A 45 -1.72 -15.29 8.92
C PRO A 45 -2.63 -15.32 7.70
N PHE A 46 -2.10 -14.87 6.56
CA PHE A 46 -2.73 -14.89 5.25
C PHE A 46 -4.09 -14.18 5.24
N ASP A 47 -4.13 -12.98 5.81
CA ASP A 47 -5.27 -12.09 5.67
C ASP A 47 -5.41 -11.64 4.21
N ARG A 48 -6.67 -11.47 3.76
CA ARG A 48 -6.93 -11.02 2.38
C ARG A 48 -6.48 -9.58 2.18
N TYR A 49 -6.69 -8.76 3.21
CA TYR A 49 -6.10 -7.44 3.32
C TYR A 49 -4.73 -7.62 3.97
N SER A 50 -3.73 -7.87 3.11
CA SER A 50 -2.40 -8.29 3.51
C SER A 50 -1.64 -7.19 4.27
N SER A 51 -0.55 -7.54 4.94
CA SER A 51 0.31 -6.53 5.61
C SER A 51 0.83 -5.48 4.61
N LEU A 52 1.06 -5.88 3.34
CA LEU A 52 1.37 -4.93 2.27
C LEU A 52 0.21 -3.97 1.94
N HIS A 53 -1.05 -4.40 1.99
CA HIS A 53 -2.18 -3.49 1.79
C HIS A 53 -2.21 -2.44 2.90
N GLN A 54 -2.02 -2.85 4.16
CA GLN A 54 -1.94 -1.94 5.30
C GLN A 54 -0.81 -0.91 5.14
N PHE A 55 0.36 -1.35 4.64
CA PHE A 55 1.46 -0.43 4.35
C PHE A 55 1.16 0.56 3.22
N ILE A 56 0.52 0.09 2.15
CA ILE A 56 0.09 0.96 1.05
C ILE A 56 -0.93 1.98 1.56
N GLU A 57 -1.93 1.53 2.34
CA GLU A 57 -2.95 2.38 2.93
C GLU A 57 -2.34 3.47 3.83
N PHE A 58 -1.41 3.08 4.71
CA PHE A 58 -0.68 4.02 5.57
C PHE A 58 -0.02 5.16 4.76
N ILE A 59 0.66 4.82 3.66
CA ILE A 59 1.32 5.83 2.81
C ILE A 59 0.31 6.63 1.98
N VAL A 60 -0.75 5.99 1.48
CA VAL A 60 -1.76 6.67 0.67
C VAL A 60 -2.54 7.68 1.52
N ASP A 61 -2.94 7.30 2.74
CA ASP A 61 -3.63 8.17 3.69
C ASP A 61 -2.78 9.39 4.06
N ASP A 62 -1.51 9.17 4.41
CA ASP A 62 -0.54 10.23 4.72
C ASP A 62 -0.41 11.24 3.57
N VAL A 63 -0.21 10.75 2.35
CA VAL A 63 -0.07 11.60 1.15
C VAL A 63 -1.36 12.38 0.85
N PHE A 64 -2.54 11.79 1.02
CA PHE A 64 -3.79 12.53 0.83
C PHE A 64 -3.96 13.64 1.89
N TYR A 65 -3.60 13.38 3.14
CA TYR A 65 -3.60 14.40 4.19
C TYR A 65 -2.57 15.50 3.94
N GLU A 66 -1.34 15.17 3.53
CA GLU A 66 -0.32 16.17 3.15
C GLU A 66 -0.74 16.99 1.92
N ASN A 67 -1.42 16.37 0.94
CA ASN A 67 -1.96 17.08 -0.21
C ASN A 67 -3.06 18.08 0.19
N ALA A 68 -3.83 17.79 1.25
CA ALA A 68 -4.81 18.72 1.79
C ALA A 68 -4.13 19.91 2.49
N SER A 69 -3.06 19.66 3.26
CA SER A 69 -2.33 20.72 3.97
C SER A 69 -1.46 21.60 3.06
N SER A 70 -1.05 21.10 1.91
CA SER A 70 -0.24 21.85 0.92
C SER A 70 -1.05 22.73 -0.02
N VAL A 71 -2.37 22.82 0.15
CA VAL A 71 -3.24 23.70 -0.65
C VAL A 71 -2.93 25.16 -0.33
N ASP A 72 -2.30 25.85 -1.29
CA ASP A 72 -2.04 27.30 -1.22
C ASP A 72 -3.33 28.10 -1.43
N LEU A 73 -4.11 28.24 -0.35
CA LEU A 73 -5.39 28.96 -0.33
C LEU A 73 -5.19 30.43 -0.71
N ASP A 74 -4.15 31.09 -0.21
CA ASP A 74 -3.89 32.50 -0.51
C ASP A 74 -3.66 32.72 -2.00
N LYS A 75 -2.84 31.89 -2.64
CA LYS A 75 -2.63 31.97 -4.09
C LYS A 75 -3.90 31.68 -4.87
N ARG A 76 -4.68 30.68 -4.47
CA ARG A 76 -5.97 30.34 -5.11
C ARG A 76 -6.96 31.49 -4.99
N LYS A 77 -7.13 32.06 -3.80
CA LYS A 77 -7.98 33.24 -3.54
C LYS A 77 -7.53 34.45 -4.35
N ASN A 78 -6.24 34.78 -4.34
CA ASN A 78 -5.67 35.88 -5.13
C ASN A 78 -5.93 35.71 -6.63
N ASN A 79 -5.83 34.48 -7.16
CA ASN A 79 -6.16 34.20 -8.56
C ASN A 79 -7.66 34.39 -8.83
N LEU A 80 -8.53 33.91 -7.94
CA LEU A 80 -9.97 34.10 -8.07
C LEU A 80 -10.38 35.57 -8.02
N GLU A 81 -9.78 36.38 -7.14
CA GLU A 81 -10.01 37.83 -7.08
C GLU A 81 -9.58 38.54 -8.36
N ARG A 82 -8.42 38.17 -8.94
CA ARG A 82 -7.97 38.71 -10.24
C ARG A 82 -8.95 38.39 -11.37
N LEU A 83 -9.59 37.23 -11.31
CA LEU A 83 -10.58 36.77 -12.28
C LEU A 83 -12.01 37.27 -11.97
N SER A 84 -12.22 38.02 -10.87
CA SER A 84 -13.55 38.51 -10.47
C SER A 84 -14.21 39.42 -11.51
N SER A 85 -13.41 40.12 -12.31
CA SER A 85 -13.90 40.96 -13.42
C SER A 85 -14.36 40.17 -14.65
N LEU A 86 -14.01 38.88 -14.74
CA LEU A 86 -14.40 38.00 -15.84
C LEU A 86 -15.79 37.38 -15.61
N PRO A 87 -16.52 37.07 -16.70
CA PRO A 87 -17.73 36.24 -16.65
C PRO A 87 -17.50 34.93 -15.91
N THR A 88 -18.50 34.46 -15.15
CA THR A 88 -18.40 33.25 -14.31
C THR A 88 -17.90 32.03 -15.07
N ALA A 89 -18.32 31.84 -16.33
CA ALA A 89 -17.87 30.73 -17.19
C ALA A 89 -16.36 30.75 -17.53
N LEU A 90 -15.66 31.85 -17.22
CA LEU A 90 -14.21 32.03 -17.41
C LEU A 90 -13.47 32.13 -16.08
N ARG A 91 -14.17 32.08 -14.94
CA ARG A 91 -13.56 31.98 -13.61
C ARG A 91 -13.23 30.50 -13.40
N GLY A 92 -11.95 30.14 -13.48
CA GLY A 92 -11.54 28.73 -13.43
C GLY A 92 -12.06 28.02 -12.19
N ASP A 93 -12.95 27.03 -12.38
CA ASP A 93 -13.42 26.13 -11.32
C ASP A 93 -12.25 25.35 -10.70
N GLU A 94 -11.17 25.18 -11.46
CA GLU A 94 -9.88 24.58 -11.06
C GLU A 94 -9.28 25.18 -9.78
N TYR A 95 -9.54 26.47 -9.47
CA TYR A 95 -8.98 27.08 -8.26
C TYR A 95 -9.75 26.71 -6.99
N ARG A 96 -11.03 26.36 -7.13
CA ARG A 96 -11.94 26.03 -6.01
C ARG A 96 -11.88 24.56 -5.64
N GLN A 97 -11.51 23.72 -6.59
CA GLN A 97 -11.49 22.27 -6.43
C GLN A 97 -10.23 21.80 -5.69
N LEU A 98 -10.41 20.97 -4.67
CA LEU A 98 -9.33 20.38 -3.89
C LEU A 98 -8.73 19.16 -4.61
N PRO A 99 -7.44 18.82 -4.36
CA PRO A 99 -6.81 17.64 -4.97
C PRO A 99 -7.56 16.33 -4.74
N ILE A 100 -8.19 16.18 -3.57
CA ILE A 100 -8.98 14.98 -3.26
C ILE A 100 -10.25 14.87 -4.10
N GLU A 101 -10.90 15.99 -4.43
CA GLU A 101 -12.09 16.01 -5.30
C GLU A 101 -11.72 15.52 -6.70
N LEU A 102 -10.55 15.91 -7.23
CA LEU A 102 -10.06 15.41 -8.52
C LEU A 102 -9.93 13.87 -8.53
N ALA A 103 -9.42 13.31 -7.43
CA ALA A 103 -9.31 11.86 -7.27
C ALA A 103 -10.69 11.19 -7.18
N LEU A 104 -11.60 11.74 -6.36
CA LEU A 104 -12.98 11.25 -6.24
C LEU A 104 -13.72 11.27 -7.58
N GLU A 105 -13.65 12.37 -8.31
CA GLU A 105 -14.27 12.55 -9.63
C GLU A 105 -13.71 11.55 -10.65
N PHE A 106 -12.39 11.40 -10.72
CA PHE A 106 -11.76 10.43 -11.61
C PHE A 106 -12.23 9.00 -11.32
N HIS A 107 -12.38 8.67 -10.04
CA HIS A 107 -12.91 7.39 -9.61
C HIS A 107 -14.45 7.27 -9.73
N ASN A 108 -15.16 8.31 -10.18
CA ASN A 108 -16.62 8.40 -10.22
C ASN A 108 -17.25 8.12 -8.84
N ILE A 109 -16.57 8.52 -7.77
CA ILE A 109 -17.08 8.45 -6.41
C ILE A 109 -17.93 9.70 -6.20
N LYS A 110 -19.23 9.51 -6.01
CA LYS A 110 -20.15 10.61 -5.75
C LYS A 110 -19.80 11.22 -4.39
N HIS A 111 -19.63 12.53 -4.34
CA HIS A 111 -19.31 13.30 -3.15
C HIS A 111 -19.99 14.66 -3.21
N GLU A 112 -20.10 15.33 -2.07
CA GLU A 112 -20.38 16.76 -2.01
C GLU A 112 -19.09 17.53 -2.33
N SER A 113 -19.14 18.53 -3.21
CA SER A 113 -17.98 19.37 -3.50
C SER A 113 -17.61 20.26 -2.32
N PHE A 114 -16.34 20.66 -2.18
CA PHE A 114 -15.88 21.55 -1.12
C PHE A 114 -16.64 22.89 -1.08
N GLU A 115 -16.97 23.47 -2.26
CA GLU A 115 -17.74 24.71 -2.31
C GLU A 115 -19.17 24.53 -1.77
N ALA A 116 -19.83 23.42 -2.10
CA ALA A 116 -21.17 23.10 -1.56
C ALA A 116 -21.12 22.87 -0.03
N TYR A 117 -20.08 22.19 0.45
CA TYR A 117 -19.84 22.00 1.88
C TYR A 117 -19.70 23.35 2.62
N LEU A 118 -18.90 24.27 2.07
CA LEU A 118 -18.74 25.63 2.62
C LEU A 118 -20.07 26.40 2.66
N VAL A 119 -20.88 26.30 1.61
CA VAL A 119 -22.22 26.93 1.58
C VAL A 119 -23.10 26.39 2.70
N GLY A 120 -23.02 25.09 3.00
CA GLY A 120 -23.69 24.47 4.16
C GLY A 120 -23.27 25.07 5.51
N LYS A 121 -22.01 25.53 5.62
CA LYS A 121 -21.46 26.27 6.77
C LYS A 121 -21.69 27.78 6.73
N SER A 122 -22.44 28.30 5.76
CA SER A 122 -22.60 29.74 5.52
C SER A 122 -21.28 30.47 5.26
N LYS A 123 -20.32 29.77 4.63
CA LYS A 123 -19.04 30.31 4.15
C LYS A 123 -18.97 30.24 2.62
N ASP A 124 -18.05 30.99 2.04
CA ASP A 124 -17.63 30.88 0.64
C ASP A 124 -16.13 30.58 0.54
N PHE A 125 -15.67 30.22 -0.66
CA PHE A 125 -14.26 29.90 -0.89
C PHE A 125 -13.29 31.05 -0.56
N LEU A 126 -13.68 32.32 -0.75
CA LEU A 126 -12.79 33.46 -0.43
C LEU A 126 -12.61 33.63 1.09
N SER A 127 -13.63 33.24 1.86
CA SER A 127 -13.64 33.28 3.32
C SER A 127 -13.10 32.02 4.02
N CYS A 128 -12.84 30.93 3.28
CA CYS A 128 -12.40 29.66 3.89
C CYS A 128 -10.96 29.71 4.41
N ASP A 129 -10.60 28.80 5.31
CA ASP A 129 -9.25 28.61 5.84
C ASP A 129 -8.82 27.13 5.80
N GLU A 130 -7.65 26.81 6.34
CA GLU A 130 -7.14 25.44 6.40
C GLU A 130 -8.02 24.54 7.25
N ASP A 131 -8.60 25.05 8.34
CA ASP A 131 -9.51 24.30 9.22
C ASP A 131 -10.75 23.84 8.45
N ASP A 132 -11.28 24.67 7.54
CA ASP A 132 -12.39 24.27 6.67
C ASP A 132 -12.03 23.09 5.75
N ILE A 133 -10.79 23.02 5.25
CA ILE A 133 -10.32 21.88 4.44
C ILE A 133 -10.26 20.62 5.30
N TYR A 134 -9.70 20.70 6.52
CA TYR A 134 -9.62 19.54 7.41
C TYR A 134 -11.00 19.05 7.83
N ASP A 135 -11.92 19.96 8.13
CA ASP A 135 -13.30 19.61 8.45
C ASP A 135 -14.00 18.95 7.25
N TYR A 136 -13.74 19.41 6.02
CA TYR A 136 -14.28 18.77 4.81
C TYR A 136 -13.70 17.37 4.58
N MET A 137 -12.39 17.20 4.76
CA MET A 137 -11.72 15.89 4.71
C MET A 137 -12.32 14.93 5.76
N ALA A 138 -12.56 15.42 6.98
CA ALA A 138 -13.20 14.66 8.04
C ALA A 138 -14.66 14.31 7.71
N GLU A 139 -15.41 15.21 7.05
CA GLU A 139 -16.76 14.93 6.58
C GLU A 139 -16.75 13.82 5.53
N LEU A 140 -15.90 13.91 4.50
CA LEU A 140 -15.76 12.85 3.48
C LEU A 140 -15.43 11.48 4.08
N ARG A 141 -14.70 11.47 5.19
CA ARG A 141 -14.36 10.27 5.97
C ARG A 141 -15.55 9.77 6.80
N PHE A 142 -16.33 10.68 7.38
CA PHE A 142 -17.53 10.34 8.11
C PHE A 142 -18.63 9.77 7.20
N THR A 143 -18.77 10.30 5.98
CA THR A 143 -19.76 9.85 5.00
C THR A 143 -19.30 8.67 4.13
N GLY A 144 -17.99 8.37 4.12
CA GLY A 144 -17.39 7.15 3.60
C GLY A 144 -16.79 7.25 2.19
N GLU A 145 -16.85 8.42 1.55
CA GLU A 145 -16.26 8.70 0.24
C GLU A 145 -14.73 8.63 0.30
N TYR A 146 -14.15 9.13 1.39
CA TYR A 146 -12.71 9.06 1.63
C TYR A 146 -12.25 7.60 1.71
N GLU A 147 -12.91 6.77 2.52
CA GLU A 147 -12.62 5.34 2.65
C GLU A 147 -12.75 4.61 1.31
N ALA A 148 -13.78 4.94 0.52
CA ALA A 148 -13.97 4.36 -0.81
C ALA A 148 -12.82 4.72 -1.76
N LEU A 149 -12.32 5.95 -1.69
CA LEU A 149 -11.17 6.41 -2.48
C LEU A 149 -9.88 5.70 -2.05
N ILE A 150 -9.61 5.62 -0.74
CA ILE A 150 -8.45 4.92 -0.20
C ILE A 150 -8.48 3.45 -0.60
N ASP A 151 -9.58 2.74 -0.38
CA ASP A 151 -9.72 1.33 -0.73
C ASP A 151 -9.49 1.07 -2.23
N GLN A 152 -10.03 1.93 -3.10
CA GLN A 152 -9.79 1.84 -4.54
C GLN A 152 -8.31 2.10 -4.88
N THR A 153 -7.71 3.15 -4.32
CA THR A 153 -6.30 3.51 -4.55
C THR A 153 -5.37 2.41 -4.09
N VAL A 154 -5.58 1.85 -2.89
CA VAL A 154 -4.80 0.75 -2.33
C VAL A 154 -4.87 -0.49 -3.23
N LYS A 155 -6.06 -0.85 -3.74
CA LYS A 155 -6.23 -1.99 -4.66
C LYS A 155 -5.46 -1.79 -5.96
N GLU A 156 -5.44 -0.59 -6.50
CA GLU A 156 -4.72 -0.26 -7.73
C GLU A 156 -3.20 -0.28 -7.51
N VAL A 157 -2.71 0.32 -6.42
CA VAL A 157 -1.28 0.32 -6.07
C VAL A 157 -0.82 -1.11 -5.76
N PHE A 158 -1.58 -1.88 -4.98
CA PHE A 158 -1.27 -3.28 -4.70
C PHE A 158 -1.20 -4.11 -6.00
N HIS A 159 -2.12 -3.89 -6.94
CA HIS A 159 -2.12 -4.59 -8.22
C HIS A 159 -0.81 -4.39 -9.02
N VAL A 160 -0.26 -3.19 -8.98
CA VAL A 160 1.03 -2.87 -9.62
C VAL A 160 2.19 -3.45 -8.81
N LEU A 161 2.26 -3.14 -7.52
CA LEU A 161 3.40 -3.48 -6.67
C LEU A 161 3.52 -4.98 -6.37
N TYR A 162 2.42 -5.72 -6.31
CA TYR A 162 2.44 -7.15 -6.00
C TYR A 162 3.29 -7.95 -7.00
N GLN A 163 3.47 -7.45 -8.23
CA GLN A 163 4.34 -8.06 -9.25
C GLN A 163 5.84 -7.82 -8.99
N ASN A 164 6.20 -6.79 -8.21
CA ASN A 164 7.58 -6.42 -7.93
C ASN A 164 8.12 -7.20 -6.73
N ARG A 165 8.79 -8.33 -6.99
CA ARG A 165 9.32 -9.25 -5.97
C ARG A 165 10.46 -8.63 -5.17
N GLU A 166 11.26 -7.77 -5.80
CA GLU A 166 12.33 -7.05 -5.10
C GLU A 166 11.75 -6.09 -4.05
N LEU A 167 10.70 -5.34 -4.39
CA LEU A 167 9.97 -4.53 -3.41
C LEU A 167 9.30 -5.39 -2.33
N MET A 168 8.72 -6.54 -2.69
CA MET A 168 8.18 -7.48 -1.70
C MET A 168 9.25 -7.94 -0.71
N LEU A 169 10.47 -8.20 -1.19
CA LEU A 169 11.61 -8.57 -0.35
C LEU A 169 11.98 -7.42 0.60
N LEU A 170 12.14 -6.20 0.10
CA LEU A 170 12.50 -5.04 0.92
C LEU A 170 11.46 -4.76 2.02
N PHE A 171 10.17 -4.81 1.65
CA PHE A 171 9.06 -4.65 2.60
C PHE A 171 9.08 -5.73 3.69
N ASN A 172 9.15 -7.01 3.29
CA ASN A 172 9.12 -8.11 4.26
C ASN A 172 10.38 -8.15 5.13
N ASP A 173 11.54 -7.75 4.60
CA ASP A 173 12.78 -7.65 5.39
C ASP A 173 12.67 -6.55 6.44
N MET A 174 12.17 -5.37 6.05
CA MET A 174 11.89 -4.24 6.96
C MET A 174 10.99 -4.65 8.11
N VAL A 175 9.82 -5.24 7.81
CA VAL A 175 8.88 -5.68 8.83
C VAL A 175 9.48 -6.78 9.70
N SER A 176 10.25 -7.72 9.12
CA SER A 176 10.88 -8.80 9.89
C SER A 176 11.91 -8.30 10.90
N ARG A 177 12.72 -7.28 10.54
CA ARG A 177 13.69 -6.65 11.45
C ARG A 177 12.99 -5.92 12.59
N ASN A 178 11.87 -5.25 12.30
CA ASN A 178 11.09 -4.62 13.35
C ASN A 178 10.43 -5.66 14.28
N ILE A 179 9.86 -6.74 13.75
CA ILE A 179 9.31 -7.81 14.59
C ILE A 179 10.40 -8.40 15.48
N GLU A 180 11.58 -8.71 14.92
CA GLU A 180 12.73 -9.21 15.68
C GLU A 180 13.07 -8.29 16.86
N TYR A 181 13.11 -6.98 16.63
CA TYR A 181 13.36 -5.99 17.67
C TYR A 181 12.24 -5.93 18.71
N GLN A 182 10.98 -5.83 18.29
CA GLN A 182 9.84 -5.63 19.18
C GLN A 182 9.55 -6.86 20.06
N VAL A 183 9.83 -8.07 19.59
CA VAL A 183 9.60 -9.28 20.40
C VAL A 183 10.62 -9.45 21.53
N GLU A 184 11.73 -8.71 21.52
CA GLU A 184 12.69 -8.68 22.64
C GLU A 184 12.06 -8.10 23.92
N ASP A 185 11.16 -7.13 23.77
CA ASP A 185 10.38 -6.52 24.87
C ASP A 185 9.24 -7.43 25.37
N GLY A 186 9.03 -8.57 24.71
CA GLY A 186 8.00 -9.54 25.01
C GLY A 186 6.85 -9.51 24.01
N ILE A 187 6.21 -10.67 23.84
CA ILE A 187 5.08 -10.82 22.93
C ILE A 187 3.77 -10.60 23.71
N PRO A 188 2.90 -9.67 23.29
CA PRO A 188 1.60 -9.47 23.93
C PRO A 188 0.74 -10.73 23.93
N ASP A 189 -0.01 -10.96 25.02
CA ASP A 189 -0.87 -12.13 25.18
C ASP A 189 -1.89 -12.29 24.04
N SER A 190 -2.38 -11.17 23.49
CA SER A 190 -3.33 -11.11 22.39
C SER A 190 -2.85 -11.86 21.13
N VAL A 191 -1.54 -11.82 20.84
CA VAL A 191 -0.93 -12.44 19.66
C VAL A 191 0.01 -13.60 20.00
N SER A 192 0.29 -13.86 21.28
CA SER A 192 1.18 -14.94 21.76
C SER A 192 0.99 -16.30 21.08
N LYS A 193 -0.27 -16.68 20.77
CA LYS A 193 -0.63 -17.94 20.09
C LYS A 193 -0.15 -18.05 18.64
N LEU A 194 0.29 -16.94 18.04
CA LEU A 194 0.85 -16.89 16.69
C LEU A 194 2.37 -17.10 16.69
N PHE A 195 3.01 -17.00 17.85
CA PHE A 195 4.46 -17.04 18.00
C PHE A 195 4.96 -18.35 18.60
N LYS A 196 6.20 -18.67 18.28
CA LYS A 196 7.01 -19.68 18.98
C LYS A 196 7.69 -19.02 20.18
N LYS A 197 8.23 -19.87 21.07
CA LYS A 197 9.00 -19.44 22.25
C LYS A 197 10.23 -18.58 21.93
N ASN A 198 10.76 -18.66 20.71
CA ASN A 198 11.95 -17.93 20.28
C ASN A 198 11.62 -16.63 19.53
N GLY A 199 10.41 -16.08 19.64
CA GLY A 199 10.04 -14.82 18.99
C GLY A 199 9.62 -14.95 17.52
N THR A 200 9.81 -16.11 16.87
CA THR A 200 9.43 -16.30 15.46
C THR A 200 7.97 -16.74 15.28
N LEU A 201 7.34 -16.38 14.17
CA LEU A 201 5.97 -16.80 13.87
C LEU A 201 5.85 -18.33 13.63
N LEU A 202 4.74 -18.89 14.09
CA LEU A 202 4.35 -20.27 13.79
C LEU A 202 4.00 -20.38 12.30
N ARG A 203 4.55 -21.39 11.63
CA ARG A 203 4.19 -21.68 10.23
C ARG A 203 2.71 -22.01 10.15
N LYS A 204 1.99 -21.35 9.24
CA LYS A 204 0.61 -21.68 8.90
C LYS A 204 0.54 -22.31 7.51
N THR A 205 -0.46 -23.16 7.30
CA THR A 205 -0.71 -23.76 5.98
C THR A 205 -1.08 -22.65 5.00
N ILE A 206 -0.33 -22.54 3.90
CA ILE A 206 -0.57 -21.54 2.86
C ILE A 206 -1.94 -21.83 2.20
N PRO A 207 -2.94 -20.94 2.30
CA PRO A 207 -4.26 -21.18 1.75
C PRO A 207 -4.24 -21.33 0.23
N LYS A 208 -5.22 -22.06 -0.32
CA LYS A 208 -5.32 -22.27 -1.78
C LYS A 208 -5.46 -20.97 -2.58
N TRP A 209 -6.07 -19.94 -2.00
CA TRP A 209 -6.20 -18.65 -2.67
C TRP A 209 -4.84 -17.94 -2.79
N VAL A 210 -3.97 -18.04 -1.78
CA VAL A 210 -2.58 -17.52 -1.81
C VAL A 210 -1.75 -18.29 -2.83
N GLN A 211 -1.83 -19.63 -2.79
CA GLN A 211 -1.14 -20.49 -3.77
C GLN A 211 -1.49 -20.08 -5.21
N ARG A 212 -2.78 -19.90 -5.49
CA ARG A 212 -3.25 -19.47 -6.82
C ARG A 212 -2.71 -18.08 -7.18
N ALA A 213 -2.81 -17.10 -6.28
CA ALA A 213 -2.34 -15.74 -6.54
C ALA A 213 -0.83 -15.68 -6.85
N VAL A 214 -0.02 -16.37 -6.04
CA VAL A 214 1.43 -16.47 -6.24
C VAL A 214 1.76 -17.20 -7.53
N PHE A 215 1.06 -18.30 -7.84
CA PHE A 215 1.26 -19.03 -9.10
C PHE A 215 1.02 -18.13 -10.32
N PHE A 216 -0.04 -17.32 -10.32
CA PHE A 216 -0.31 -16.41 -11.43
C PHE A 216 0.69 -15.24 -11.49
N ARG A 217 1.06 -14.65 -10.35
CA ARG A 217 2.10 -13.61 -10.27
C ARG A 217 3.42 -14.11 -10.85
N ASP A 218 3.83 -15.31 -10.46
CA ASP A 218 5.11 -15.92 -10.86
C ASP A 218 5.00 -16.70 -12.18
N ARG A 219 3.86 -16.59 -12.89
CA ARG A 219 3.58 -17.22 -14.20
C ARG A 219 3.82 -18.74 -14.22
N GLY A 220 3.61 -19.41 -13.10
CA GLY A 220 3.86 -20.84 -12.95
C GLY A 220 5.32 -21.25 -13.11
N ARG A 221 6.27 -20.33 -12.89
CA ARG A 221 7.71 -20.57 -13.03
C ARG A 221 8.44 -20.38 -11.70
N CYS A 222 9.56 -21.06 -11.54
CA CYS A 222 10.47 -20.81 -10.43
C CYS A 222 11.05 -19.40 -10.54
N VAL A 223 10.88 -18.56 -9.52
CA VAL A 223 11.38 -17.18 -9.58
C VAL A 223 12.91 -17.08 -9.62
N LEU A 224 13.65 -18.10 -9.16
CA LEU A 224 15.12 -18.05 -9.10
C LEU A 224 15.83 -18.61 -10.34
N CYS A 225 15.24 -19.59 -11.03
CA CYS A 225 15.89 -20.28 -12.15
C CYS A 225 15.01 -20.38 -13.40
N ASP A 226 13.82 -19.79 -13.38
CA ASP A 226 12.87 -19.73 -14.48
C ASP A 226 12.33 -21.08 -15.00
N LYS A 227 12.65 -22.18 -14.30
CA LYS A 227 12.12 -23.51 -14.59
C LYS A 227 10.59 -23.48 -14.60
N ASP A 228 9.99 -23.98 -15.67
CA ASP A 228 8.53 -24.12 -15.80
C ASP A 228 8.00 -25.16 -14.81
N LEU A 229 6.98 -24.78 -14.03
CA LEU A 229 6.34 -25.61 -13.02
C LEU A 229 4.85 -25.80 -13.32
N SER A 230 4.32 -25.24 -14.42
CA SER A 230 2.89 -25.24 -14.74
C SER A 230 2.32 -26.63 -15.01
N GLY A 231 3.14 -27.55 -15.52
CA GLY A 231 2.75 -28.94 -15.77
C GLY A 231 2.81 -29.87 -14.56
N LEU A 232 3.16 -29.38 -13.36
CA LEU A 232 3.30 -30.22 -12.17
C LEU A 232 1.97 -30.35 -11.43
N ILE A 233 1.52 -31.60 -11.25
CA ILE A 233 0.22 -31.95 -10.64
C ILE A 233 0.16 -31.55 -9.15
N ASN A 234 1.31 -31.45 -8.47
CA ASN A 234 1.45 -31.00 -7.08
C ASN A 234 2.56 -29.96 -6.95
N LEU A 235 2.26 -28.68 -7.20
CA LEU A 235 3.16 -27.57 -6.90
C LEU A 235 3.28 -27.40 -5.36
N GLU A 236 4.22 -28.10 -4.74
CA GLU A 236 4.47 -28.03 -3.29
C GLU A 236 5.56 -27.02 -2.88
N ASN A 237 5.99 -26.15 -3.79
CA ASN A 237 7.18 -25.32 -3.60
C ASN A 237 6.85 -23.82 -3.41
N TYR A 238 5.81 -23.54 -2.63
CA TYR A 238 5.58 -22.18 -2.13
C TYR A 238 6.45 -21.95 -0.90
N ASP A 239 7.36 -20.99 -1.00
CA ASP A 239 8.30 -20.68 0.08
C ASP A 239 8.24 -19.20 0.46
N HIS A 240 8.66 -18.90 1.69
CA HIS A 240 8.70 -17.54 2.18
C HIS A 240 9.89 -16.77 1.56
N ILE A 241 9.69 -15.53 1.10
CA ILE A 241 10.76 -14.66 0.60
C ILE A 241 11.75 -14.38 1.75
N VAL A 242 11.25 -13.87 2.87
CA VAL A 242 11.92 -13.79 4.16
C VAL A 242 11.51 -14.99 5.01
N PRO A 243 12.42 -15.92 5.36
CA PRO A 243 12.07 -17.11 6.13
C PRO A 243 11.47 -16.78 7.51
N LEU A 244 10.55 -17.62 7.98
CA LEU A 244 10.01 -17.54 9.35
C LEU A 244 11.10 -17.60 10.42
N ALA A 245 12.22 -18.29 10.16
CA ALA A 245 13.36 -18.35 11.08
C ALA A 245 14.06 -16.99 11.28
N ARG A 246 13.78 -16.03 10.40
CA ARG A 246 14.22 -14.63 10.45
C ARG A 246 13.02 -13.70 10.60
N HIS A 247 12.05 -14.08 11.43
CA HIS A 247 10.88 -13.26 11.77
C HIS A 247 9.99 -12.85 10.57
N GLY A 248 10.10 -13.54 9.43
CA GLY A 248 9.26 -13.27 8.26
C GLY A 248 7.76 -13.53 8.49
N LEU A 249 6.90 -12.87 7.72
CA LEU A 249 5.45 -12.94 7.86
C LEU A 249 4.83 -14.19 7.20
N ASN A 250 3.70 -14.66 7.72
CA ASN A 250 2.79 -15.56 6.97
C ASN A 250 1.84 -14.73 6.10
N ASP A 251 2.38 -13.93 5.19
CA ASP A 251 1.61 -13.00 4.36
C ASP A 251 1.74 -13.33 2.86
N ILE A 252 0.72 -13.00 2.05
CA ILE A 252 0.75 -13.24 0.60
C ILE A 252 1.93 -12.52 -0.08
N SER A 253 2.31 -11.33 0.39
CA SER A 253 3.47 -10.59 -0.11
C SER A 253 4.79 -11.33 0.17
N ASN A 254 4.84 -12.15 1.21
CA ASN A 254 6.03 -12.90 1.62
C ASN A 254 6.12 -14.29 0.98
N ILE A 255 5.26 -14.68 0.04
CA ILE A 255 5.32 -16.01 -0.59
C ILE A 255 5.82 -15.89 -2.04
N GLN A 256 6.65 -16.85 -2.45
CA GLN A 256 7.14 -16.99 -3.83
C GLN A 256 7.14 -18.45 -4.30
N LEU A 257 7.09 -18.64 -5.61
CA LEU A 257 7.12 -19.96 -6.24
C LEU A 257 8.56 -20.37 -6.59
N LEU A 258 9.01 -21.52 -6.08
CA LEU A 258 10.33 -22.08 -6.35
C LEU A 258 10.22 -23.47 -7.02
N CYS A 259 11.28 -23.93 -7.68
CA CYS A 259 11.41 -25.36 -7.99
C CYS A 259 11.98 -26.09 -6.77
N ARG A 260 11.85 -27.43 -6.72
CA ARG A 260 12.36 -28.26 -5.62
C ARG A 260 13.86 -28.04 -5.39
N GLU A 261 14.64 -27.91 -6.46
CA GLU A 261 16.09 -27.71 -6.39
C GLU A 261 16.44 -26.36 -5.76
N CYS A 262 15.80 -25.27 -6.19
CA CYS A 262 15.99 -23.93 -5.64
C CYS A 262 15.51 -23.83 -4.20
N ASN A 263 14.34 -24.39 -3.88
CA ASN A 263 13.79 -24.41 -2.53
C ASN A 263 14.75 -25.14 -1.55
N ASN A 264 15.26 -26.31 -1.96
CA ASN A 264 16.22 -27.08 -1.16
C ASN A 264 17.58 -26.40 -0.96
N LYS A 265 18.00 -25.55 -1.90
CA LYS A 265 19.21 -24.72 -1.78
C LYS A 265 18.99 -23.54 -0.83
N LYS A 266 17.85 -22.85 -0.94
CA LYS A 266 17.52 -21.68 -0.10
C LYS A 266 17.32 -22.06 1.37
N ARG A 267 16.51 -23.09 1.65
CA ARG A 267 16.15 -23.51 3.03
C ARG A 267 15.73 -22.30 3.89
N ALA A 268 16.16 -22.27 5.15
CA ALA A 268 16.03 -21.13 6.06
C ALA A 268 17.23 -20.15 5.95
N GLY A 269 17.84 -20.03 4.77
CA GLY A 269 18.99 -19.16 4.51
C GLY A 269 18.62 -17.67 4.48
N SER A 270 19.43 -16.86 3.79
CA SER A 270 19.13 -15.43 3.64
C SER A 270 17.82 -15.20 2.87
N PRO A 271 17.12 -14.08 3.14
CA PRO A 271 16.07 -13.57 2.27
C PRO A 271 16.59 -13.50 0.84
N THR A 272 15.84 -14.05 -0.11
CA THR A 272 16.29 -14.13 -1.51
C THR A 272 15.10 -14.22 -2.44
N THR A 273 15.15 -13.44 -3.50
CA THR A 273 14.24 -13.49 -4.64
C THR A 273 14.99 -13.06 -5.91
N SER A 274 14.27 -12.89 -7.03
CA SER A 274 14.85 -12.44 -8.30
C SER A 274 14.09 -11.24 -8.87
N ASN A 275 14.83 -10.30 -9.43
CA ASN A 275 14.33 -9.18 -10.23
C ASN A 275 14.31 -9.50 -11.74
N THR A 276 14.55 -10.76 -12.14
CA THR A 276 14.44 -11.20 -13.53
C THR A 276 13.00 -11.58 -13.85
N TYR A 277 12.44 -11.00 -14.92
CA TYR A 277 11.07 -11.25 -15.35
C TYR A 277 11.05 -11.73 -16.80
N GLN A 278 10.05 -12.56 -17.11
CA GLN A 278 9.76 -12.94 -18.48
C GLN A 278 9.34 -11.73 -19.30
N SER A 279 9.97 -11.51 -20.45
CA SER A 279 9.49 -10.53 -21.42
C SER A 279 8.11 -10.93 -21.95
N TRP A 280 7.34 -9.95 -22.41
CA TRP A 280 6.02 -10.21 -22.99
C TRP A 280 6.13 -10.76 -24.41
N TYR A 281 7.22 -10.44 -25.10
CA TYR A 281 7.60 -10.88 -26.43
C TYR A 281 9.13 -10.87 -26.55
N ALA A 282 9.68 -11.51 -27.57
CA ALA A 282 11.11 -11.42 -27.87
C ALA A 282 11.44 -10.02 -28.40
N TYR A 283 12.51 -9.40 -27.91
CA TYR A 283 12.92 -8.06 -28.32
C TYR A 283 13.83 -8.01 -29.56
N ASP A 284 14.21 -9.19 -30.07
CA ASP A 284 15.23 -9.44 -31.12
C ASP A 284 16.66 -8.95 -30.81
#